data_AF-A0A1Y5FAU0-F1
#
_entry.id   AF-A0A1Y5FAU0-F1
#
_cell.length_a   1.000
_cell.length_b   1.000
_cell.length_c   1.000
_cell.angle_alpha   90.00
_cell.angle_beta   90.00
_cell.angle_gamma   90.00
#
_symmetry.space_group_name_H-M   'P 1'
#
loop_
_entity.id
_entity.type
_entity.pdbx_description
1 polymer ?
#
loop_
_entity_poly.entity_id
_entity_poly.type
_entity_poly.pdbx_seq_one_letter_code
_entity_poly.pdbx_strand_id
1 'polypeptide(L)'
;MFMAIAVENAHHPANQSNYRVWHLELDASGNVLSIGSKTREELIQSLFQHYREKGQSNWKAFLKNRDESTVIELYDFISLNPNENTHFGNLPTLSEFQKTLEQLELKMEMTPIAA
;
A
#
# COMPACT_ATOMS: atom_id res chain seq x y z
N MET A 1 -7.19 -5.09 9.57
CA MET A 1 -6.05 -4.19 9.37
C MET A 1 -6.08 -3.77 7.91
N PHE A 2 -6.11 -2.47 7.65
CA PHE A 2 -6.23 -1.89 6.31
C PHE A 2 -5.01 -1.01 6.09
N MET A 3 -4.38 -1.10 4.93
CA MET A 3 -3.17 -0.35 4.62
C MET A 3 -3.47 0.56 3.43
N ALA A 4 -3.24 1.86 3.60
CA ALA A 4 -3.06 2.75 2.46
C ALA A 4 -1.63 2.52 1.95
N ILE A 5 -1.50 2.22 0.66
CA ILE A 5 -0.25 1.75 0.08
C ILE A 5 0.18 2.72 -1.02
N ALA A 6 1.45 3.14 -0.98
CA ALA A 6 2.09 3.89 -2.06
C ALA A 6 3.33 3.17 -2.56
N VAL A 7 3.71 3.43 -3.80
CA VAL A 7 4.89 2.83 -4.42
C VAL A 7 5.97 3.87 -4.71
N GLU A 8 7.21 3.47 -4.44
CA GLU A 8 8.41 4.16 -4.89
C GLU A 8 9.15 3.21 -5.84
N ASN A 9 9.09 3.52 -7.14
CA ASN A 9 9.72 2.70 -8.17
C ASN A 9 11.20 3.07 -8.35
N ALA A 10 12.02 2.06 -8.67
CA ALA A 10 13.31 2.33 -9.32
C ALA A 10 13.06 3.10 -10.63
N HIS A 11 13.78 4.20 -10.84
CA HIS A 11 13.58 5.10 -11.98
C HIS A 11 13.97 4.49 -13.35
N HIS A 12 14.38 3.21 -13.38
CA HIS A 12 14.89 2.54 -14.56
C HIS A 12 13.96 1.39 -15.02
N PRO A 13 13.54 1.34 -16.31
CA PRO A 13 12.65 0.31 -16.85
C PRO A 13 13.13 -1.14 -16.67
N ALA A 14 14.46 -1.35 -16.63
CA ALA A 14 15.04 -2.67 -16.40
C ALA A 14 14.85 -3.20 -14.96
N ASN A 15 14.43 -2.34 -14.03
CA ASN A 15 14.29 -2.64 -12.59
C ASN A 15 12.86 -2.44 -12.10
N GLN A 16 11.85 -2.61 -12.96
CA GLN A 16 10.44 -2.46 -12.60
C GLN A 16 9.99 -3.31 -11.41
N SER A 17 10.68 -4.44 -11.16
CA SER A 17 10.44 -5.31 -10.01
C SER A 17 11.14 -4.87 -8.72
N ASN A 18 12.00 -3.84 -8.77
CA ASN A 18 12.65 -3.23 -7.62
C ASN A 18 11.87 -1.97 -7.21
N TYR A 19 10.78 -2.18 -6.47
CA TYR A 19 9.98 -1.11 -5.90
C TYR A 19 9.90 -1.26 -4.38
N ARG A 20 9.71 -0.12 -3.71
CA ARG A 20 9.37 -0.07 -2.28
C ARG A 20 7.90 0.24 -2.11
N VAL A 21 7.30 -0.46 -1.15
CA VAL A 21 5.90 -0.35 -0.76
C VAL A 21 5.84 0.41 0.56
N TRP A 22 5.34 1.64 0.49
CA TRP A 22 5.02 2.45 1.66
C TRP A 22 3.65 2.05 2.18
N HIS A 23 3.50 1.93 3.50
CA HIS A 23 2.27 1.46 4.14
C HIS A 23 1.98 2.20 5.44
N LEU A 24 0.68 2.34 5.74
CA LEU A 24 0.19 2.84 7.02
C LEU A 24 -0.24 1.67 7.91
N GLU A 25 0.31 1.59 9.11
CA GLU A 25 -0.21 0.66 10.11
C GLU A 25 -1.40 1.30 10.82
N LEU A 26 -2.54 0.61 10.83
CA LEU A 26 -3.76 1.05 11.51
C LEU A 26 -4.06 0.14 12.72
N ASP A 27 -4.58 0.73 13.79
CA ASP A 27 -5.15 -0.02 14.91
C ASP A 27 -6.52 -0.65 14.55
N ALA A 28 -7.13 -1.35 15.52
CA ALA A 28 -8.45 -1.98 15.34
C ALA A 28 -9.59 -0.97 15.12
N SER A 29 -9.38 0.29 15.53
CA SER A 29 -10.32 1.39 15.40
C SER A 29 -10.13 2.20 14.11
N GLY A 30 -9.09 1.88 13.33
CA GLY A 30 -8.76 2.58 12.08
C GLY A 30 -7.84 3.79 12.24
N ASN A 31 -7.27 4.02 13.43
CA ASN A 31 -6.32 5.11 13.64
C ASN A 31 -4.94 4.75 13.11
N VAL A 32 -4.24 5.72 12.51
CA VAL A 32 -2.85 5.55 12.05
C VAL A 32 -1.91 5.46 13.24
N LEU A 33 -1.23 4.32 13.39
CA LEU A 33 -0.22 4.07 14.40
C LEU A 33 1.18 4.44 13.91
N SER A 34 1.50 4.09 12.67
CA SER A 34 2.84 4.30 12.10
C SER A 34 2.82 4.36 10.57
N ILE A 35 3.89 4.92 10.00
CA ILE A 35 4.18 4.90 8.56
C ILE A 35 5.47 4.11 8.37
N GLY A 36 5.42 3.10 7.50
CA GLY A 36 6.57 2.24 7.20
C GLY A 36 6.81 2.09 5.71
N SER A 37 7.96 1.52 5.35
CA SER A 37 8.27 1.07 3.99
C SER A 37 8.81 -0.35 4.02
N LYS A 38 8.50 -1.14 2.99
CA LYS A 38 9.02 -2.49 2.77
C LYS A 38 9.53 -2.62 1.34
N THR A 39 10.63 -3.34 1.14
CA THR A 39 10.98 -3.85 -0.18
C THR A 39 9.98 -4.92 -0.60
N ARG A 40 10.01 -5.29 -1.89
CA ARG A 40 9.25 -6.43 -2.40
C ARG A 40 9.55 -7.70 -1.60
N GLU A 41 10.82 -7.99 -1.31
CA GLU A 41 11.25 -9.18 -0.58
C GLU A 41 10.72 -9.19 0.85
N GLU A 42 10.76 -8.04 1.54
CA GLU A 42 10.21 -7.89 2.89
C GLU A 42 8.69 -8.06 2.92
N LEU A 43 7.99 -7.58 1.89
CA LEU A 43 6.54 -7.79 1.73
C LEU A 43 6.21 -9.28 1.53
N ILE A 44 6.95 -9.97 0.66
CA ILE A 44 6.78 -11.42 0.44
C ILE A 44 7.03 -12.19 1.74
N GLN A 45 8.09 -11.86 2.48
CA GLN A 45 8.36 -12.49 3.78
C GLN A 45 7.23 -12.27 4.79
N SER A 46 6.68 -11.05 4.85
CA SER A 46 5.53 -10.73 5.72
C SER A 46 4.29 -11.53 5.33
N LEU A 47 4.00 -11.67 4.03
CA LEU A 47 2.90 -12.50 3.52
C LEU A 47 3.07 -13.96 3.97
N PHE A 48 4.26 -14.55 3.77
CA PHE A 48 4.54 -15.93 4.21
C PHE A 48 4.33 -16.11 5.72
N GLN A 49 4.80 -15.15 6.52
CA GLN A 49 4.62 -15.21 7.97
C GLN A 49 3.15 -15.23 8.36
N HIS A 50 2.33 -14.35 7.79
CA HIS A 50 0.91 -14.28 8.13
C HIS A 50 0.11 -15.46 7.59
N TYR A 51 0.47 -15.98 6.42
CA TYR A 51 -0.09 -17.24 5.94
C TYR A 51 0.20 -18.41 6.89
N ARG A 52 1.42 -18.49 7.45
CA ARG A 52 1.76 -19.51 8.44
C ARG A 52 1.01 -19.35 9.77
N GLU A 53 0.80 -18.12 10.22
CA GLU A 53 0.18 -17.84 11.52
C GLU A 53 -1.36 -17.88 11.49
N LYS A 54 -1.97 -17.41 10.38
CA LYS A 54 -3.40 -17.12 10.29
C LYS A 54 -4.10 -17.71 9.07
N GLY A 55 -3.36 -18.33 8.15
CA GLY A 55 -3.91 -18.92 6.92
C GLY A 55 -4.34 -17.93 5.85
N GLN A 56 -4.11 -16.63 6.04
CA GLN A 56 -4.53 -15.58 5.09
C GLN A 56 -3.59 -14.37 5.13
N SER A 57 -3.60 -13.58 4.06
CA SER A 57 -2.91 -12.30 3.98
C SER A 57 -3.58 -11.23 4.86
N ASN A 58 -2.76 -10.39 5.49
CA ASN A 58 -3.21 -9.16 6.16
C ASN A 58 -2.97 -7.90 5.31
N TRP A 59 -2.41 -8.05 4.10
CA TRP A 59 -2.09 -6.95 3.22
C TRP A 59 -3.26 -6.63 2.30
N LYS A 60 -3.64 -5.35 2.25
CA LYS A 60 -4.67 -4.84 1.34
C LYS A 60 -4.19 -3.57 0.67
N ALA A 61 -4.39 -3.46 -0.63
CA ALA A 61 -3.99 -2.33 -1.46
C ALA A 61 -5.20 -1.57 -2.00
N PHE A 62 -5.16 -0.23 -1.92
CA PHE A 62 -6.04 0.65 -2.68
C PHE A 62 -5.40 0.93 -4.04
N LEU A 63 -5.80 0.17 -5.05
CA LEU A 63 -5.27 0.31 -6.39
C LEU A 63 -5.84 1.57 -7.05
N LYS A 64 -5.07 2.19 -7.95
CA LYS A 64 -5.55 3.30 -8.78
C LYS A 64 -6.81 2.86 -9.55
N ASN A 65 -7.77 3.76 -9.64
CA ASN A 65 -9.05 3.55 -10.33
C ASN A 65 -9.91 2.42 -9.74
N ARG A 66 -9.73 2.08 -8.46
CA ARG A 66 -10.61 1.18 -7.72
C ARG A 66 -11.15 1.85 -6.47
N ASP A 67 -12.44 1.65 -6.24
CA ASP A 67 -13.14 2.18 -5.06
C ASP A 67 -12.91 1.30 -3.81
N GLU A 68 -12.51 0.04 -4.02
CA GLU A 68 -12.33 -0.95 -2.96
C GLU A 68 -10.88 -1.42 -2.85
N SER A 69 -10.45 -1.71 -1.61
CA SER A 69 -9.15 -2.31 -1.34
C SER A 69 -9.13 -3.78 -1.77
N THR A 70 -8.07 -4.21 -2.44
CA THR A 70 -7.86 -5.62 -2.85
C THR A 70 -6.85 -6.29 -1.92
N VAL A 71 -7.06 -7.55 -1.56
CA VAL A 71 -6.07 -8.32 -0.79
C VAL A 71 -4.85 -8.61 -1.67
N ILE A 72 -3.64 -8.41 -1.13
CA ILE A 72 -2.40 -8.81 -1.80
C ILE A 72 -2.09 -10.25 -1.42
N GLU A 73 -1.89 -11.10 -2.42
CA GLU A 73 -1.66 -12.52 -2.26
C GLU A 73 -0.28 -12.96 -2.74
N LEU A 74 0.20 -14.12 -2.23
CA LEU A 74 1.50 -14.66 -2.64
C LEU A 74 1.59 -14.93 -4.15
N TYR A 75 0.47 -15.32 -4.76
CA TYR A 75 0.43 -15.62 -6.20
C TYR A 75 0.52 -14.36 -7.07
N ASP A 76 0.25 -13.16 -6.54
CA ASP A 76 0.39 -11.91 -7.30
C ASP A 76 1.84 -11.71 -7.74
N PHE A 77 2.81 -12.19 -6.95
CA PHE A 77 4.24 -12.04 -7.22
C PHE A 77 4.81 -13.02 -8.26
N ILE A 78 3.98 -13.89 -8.85
CA ILE A 78 4.43 -14.86 -9.87
C ILE A 78 4.79 -14.16 -11.19
N SER A 79 4.04 -13.13 -11.57
CA SER A 79 4.27 -12.41 -12.82
C SER A 79 3.89 -10.94 -12.68
N LEU A 80 4.79 -10.05 -13.11
CA LEU A 80 4.51 -8.62 -13.21
C LEU A 80 3.89 -8.30 -14.57
N ASN A 81 2.74 -7.64 -14.59
CA ASN A 81 2.21 -7.04 -15.81
C ASN A 81 3.09 -5.84 -16.21
N PRO A 82 3.66 -5.79 -17.44
CA PRO A 82 4.53 -4.67 -17.86
C PRO A 82 3.87 -3.29 -17.84
N ASN A 83 2.54 -3.24 -17.80
CA ASN A 83 1.75 -2.00 -17.76
C ASN A 83 1.41 -1.57 -16.31
N GLU A 84 1.87 -2.31 -15.30
CA GLU A 84 1.60 -2.06 -13.90
C GLU A 84 2.89 -1.73 -13.14
N ASN A 85 2.78 -0.89 -12.12
CA ASN A 85 3.92 -0.49 -11.30
C ASN A 85 4.22 -1.44 -10.13
N THR A 86 3.34 -2.40 -9.84
CA THR A 86 3.59 -3.50 -8.91
C THR A 86 3.00 -4.82 -9.40
N HIS A 87 3.36 -5.92 -8.76
CA HIS A 87 2.88 -7.26 -9.10
C HIS A 87 1.37 -7.46 -8.85
N PHE A 88 0.75 -6.58 -8.07
CA PHE A 88 -0.65 -6.66 -7.65
C PHE A 88 -1.47 -5.46 -8.16
N GLY A 89 -0.99 -4.78 -9.21
CA GLY A 89 -1.69 -3.67 -9.85
C GLY A 89 -0.96 -2.33 -9.74
N ASN A 90 -1.68 -1.25 -10.07
CA ASN A 90 -1.15 0.10 -10.01
C ASN A 90 -1.42 0.76 -8.66
N LEU A 91 -0.37 1.15 -7.95
CA LEU A 91 -0.43 1.97 -6.75
C LEU A 91 -0.18 3.46 -7.05
N PRO A 92 -0.69 4.39 -6.22
CA PRO A 92 -0.22 5.77 -6.23
C PRO A 92 1.28 5.84 -5.94
N THR A 93 1.97 6.75 -6.62
CA THR A 93 3.36 7.10 -6.30
C THR A 93 3.43 7.74 -4.91
N LEU A 94 4.60 7.70 -4.29
CA LEU A 94 4.82 8.37 -2.99
C LEU A 94 4.40 9.85 -3.00
N SER A 95 4.68 10.58 -4.09
CA SER A 95 4.28 11.99 -4.21
C SER A 95 2.76 12.19 -4.32
N GLU A 96 2.07 11.33 -5.07
CA GLU A 96 0.59 11.34 -5.14
C GLU A 96 -0.03 11.00 -3.78
N PHE A 97 0.58 10.07 -3.06
CA PHE A 97 0.14 9.69 -1.73
C PHE A 97 0.34 10.82 -0.71
N GLN A 98 1.51 11.48 -0.71
CA GLN A 98 1.78 12.66 0.13
C GLN A 98 0.76 13.77 -0.12
N LYS A 99 0.47 14.11 -1.39
CA LYS A 99 -0.57 15.09 -1.73
C LYS A 99 -1.95 14.67 -1.22
N THR A 100 -2.27 13.38 -1.27
CA THR A 100 -3.53 12.86 -0.77
C THR A 100 -3.61 12.99 0.75
N LEU A 101 -2.53 12.68 1.47
CA LEU A 101 -2.43 12.86 2.92
C LEU A 101 -2.53 14.34 3.32
N GLU A 102 -1.80 15.24 2.65
CA GLU A 102 -1.88 16.69 2.88
C GLU A 102 -3.32 17.20 2.66
N GLN A 103 -4.00 16.73 1.61
CA GLN A 103 -5.40 17.09 1.36
C GLN A 103 -6.35 16.53 2.43
N LEU A 104 -6.07 15.33 2.97
CA LEU A 104 -6.85 14.73 4.04
C LEU A 104 -6.64 15.47 5.37
N GLU A 105 -5.38 15.77 5.73
CA GLU A 105 -5.05 16.60 6.90
C GLU A 105 -5.70 17.97 6.80
N LEU A 106 -5.58 18.63 5.64
CA LEU A 106 -6.20 19.93 5.40
C LEU A 106 -7.74 19.87 5.46
N LYS A 107 -8.37 18.75 5.04
CA LYS A 107 -9.81 18.53 5.22
C LYS A 107 -10.19 18.26 6.68
N MET A 108 -9.36 17.53 7.44
CA MET A 108 -9.58 17.30 8.87
C MET A 108 -9.46 18.61 9.67
N GLU A 109 -8.48 19.46 9.33
CA GLU A 109 -8.32 20.79 9.91
C GLU A 109 -9.46 21.75 9.54
N MET A 110 -9.96 21.66 8.30
CA MET A 110 -11.10 22.47 7.82
C MET A 110 -12.48 21.91 8.22
N THR A 111 -12.55 20.93 9.12
CA THR A 111 -13.81 20.54 9.77
C THR A 111 -13.89 21.22 11.14
N PRO A 112 -14.25 22.52 11.25
CA PRO A 112 -14.62 23.07 12.53
C PRO A 112 -15.86 22.32 13.00
N ILE A 113 -15.84 21.89 14.26
CA ILE A 113 -17.00 21.37 14.96
C ILE A 113 -18.12 22.39 14.77
N ALA A 114 -19.11 22.07 13.92
CA ALA A 114 -20.38 22.76 13.97
C ALA A 114 -20.99 22.39 15.32
N ALA A 115 -20.99 23.38 16.23
CA ALA A 115 -21.63 23.35 17.54
C ALA A 115 -23.15 23.20 17.43
#